data_AF-A0A0B6XT43-F1
#
_entry.id   AF-A0A0B6XT43-F1
#
_cell.length_a   1.000
_cell.length_b   1.000
_cell.length_c   1.000
_cell.angle_alpha   90.00
_cell.angle_beta   90.00
_cell.angle_gamma   90.00
#
_symmetry.space_group_name_H-M   'P 1'
#
loop_
_entity.id
_entity.type
_entity.pdbx_description
1 polymer ?
#
loop_
_entity_poly.entity_id
_entity_poly.type
_entity_poly.pdbx_seq_one_letter_code
_entity_poly.pdbx_strand_id
1 'polypeptide(L)' 'KESLMIGQSDIPLEDKMVTVVHGTDMVNVEYIHFVCATKETAQEWSDELLKYSVNLLAVNSSSLTYLDKLFT' A
#
# COMPACT_ATOMS: atom_id res chain seq x y z
N LYS A 1 -14.27 24.32 -3.51
CA LYS A 1 -13.44 23.10 -3.55
C LYS A 1 -13.20 22.73 -2.10
N GLU A 2 -14.00 21.82 -1.54
CA GLU A 2 -13.86 21.42 -0.13
C GLU A 2 -12.61 20.57 0.00
N SER A 3 -11.65 21.07 0.78
CA SER A 3 -10.43 20.33 1.11
C SER A 3 -10.68 19.60 2.42
N LEU A 4 -10.72 18.27 2.38
CA LEU A 4 -10.77 17.44 3.57
C LEU A 4 -9.38 17.51 4.24
N MET A 5 -9.30 18.20 5.37
CA MET A 5 -8.06 18.43 6.10
C MET A 5 -7.85 17.30 7.10
N ILE A 6 -6.94 16.37 6.80
CA ILE A 6 -6.47 15.33 7.73
C ILE A 6 -5.01 15.62 8.06
N GLY A 7 -4.72 15.89 9.35
CA GLY A 7 -3.38 16.20 9.85
C GLY A 7 -2.95 17.68 9.69
N GLN A 8 -1.63 17.94 9.70
CA GLN A 8 -1.08 19.30 9.56
C GLN A 8 -1.45 19.93 8.21
N SER A 9 -1.93 21.17 8.29
CA SER A 9 -2.56 21.97 7.22
C SER A 9 -1.65 22.38 6.06
N ASP A 10 -0.33 22.21 6.22
CA ASP A 10 0.66 22.78 5.29
C ASP A 10 0.98 21.87 4.10
N ILE A 11 0.51 20.61 4.11
CA ILE A 11 0.78 19.62 3.06
C ILE A 11 -0.53 19.16 2.42
N PRO A 12 -0.69 19.27 1.09
CA PRO A 12 -1.84 18.73 0.37
C PRO A 12 -2.11 17.26 0.73
N LEU A 13 -3.39 16.89 0.83
CA LEU A 13 -3.78 15.50 1.13
C LEU A 13 -3.25 14.53 0.07
N GLU A 14 -3.22 14.96 -1.18
CA GLU A 14 -2.75 14.20 -2.34
C GLU A 14 -1.29 13.76 -2.19
N ASP A 15 -0.43 14.61 -1.59
CA ASP A 15 0.98 14.30 -1.33
C ASP A 15 1.17 13.27 -0.20
N LYS A 16 0.13 13.02 0.61
CA LYS A 16 0.16 12.11 1.76
C LYS A 16 -0.69 10.86 1.55
N MET A 17 -1.34 10.74 0.39
CA MET A 17 -2.27 9.64 0.12
C MET A 17 -1.56 8.48 -0.54
N VAL A 18 -1.72 7.28 0.02
CA VAL A 18 -1.29 6.02 -0.60
C VAL A 18 -2.53 5.24 -0.99
N THR A 19 -2.63 4.86 -2.26
CA THR A 19 -3.73 4.03 -2.76
C THR A 19 -3.20 2.64 -3.07
N VAL A 20 -3.66 1.65 -2.31
CA VAL A 20 -3.37 0.24 -2.56
C VAL A 20 -4.50 -0.31 -3.42
N VAL A 21 -4.14 -0.82 -4.60
CA VAL A 21 -5.05 -1.51 -5.51
C VAL A 21 -4.76 -3.00 -5.41
N HIS A 22 -5.76 -3.81 -5.06
CA HIS A 22 -5.59 -5.26 -4.96
C HIS A 22 -6.80 -5.99 -5.54
N GLY A 23 -6.59 -7.22 -5.99
CA GLY A 23 -7.63 -8.04 -6.60
C GLY A 23 -7.10 -9.43 -6.91
N THR A 24 -8.01 -10.40 -7.06
CA THR A 24 -7.66 -11.75 -7.52
C THR A 24 -7.40 -11.81 -9.01
N ASP A 25 -7.95 -10.84 -9.75
CA ASP A 25 -7.82 -10.69 -11.19
C ASP A 25 -7.83 -9.19 -11.55
N MET A 26 -7.73 -8.89 -12.85
CA MET A 26 -7.65 -7.51 -13.36
C MET A 26 -9.02 -6.82 -13.49
N VAL A 27 -10.12 -7.50 -13.16
CA VAL A 27 -11.50 -7.00 -13.28
C VAL A 27 -12.08 -6.70 -11.89
N ASN A 28 -11.90 -7.63 -10.96
CA ASN A 28 -12.36 -7.54 -9.59
C ASN A 28 -11.25 -6.92 -8.72
N VAL A 29 -11.11 -5.60 -8.85
CA VAL A 29 -10.15 -4.80 -8.07
C VAL A 29 -10.86 -3.96 -7.02
N GLU A 30 -10.26 -3.93 -5.83
CA GLU A 30 -10.68 -3.09 -4.71
C GLU A 30 -9.58 -2.07 -4.40
N TYR A 31 -9.99 -0.96 -3.79
CA TYR A 31 -9.14 0.18 -3.49
C TYR A 31 -9.14 0.44 -1.99
N ILE A 32 -7.95 0.49 -1.39
CA ILE A 32 -7.75 0.93 -0.02
C ILE A 32 -6.95 2.24 -0.05
N HIS A 33 -7.52 3.29 0.50
CA HIS A 33 -6.89 4.61 0.58
C HIS A 33 -6.39 4.88 2.00
N PHE A 34 -5.08 5.08 2.13
CA PHE A 34 -4.43 5.52 3.37
C PHE A 34 -4.01 6.97 3.25
N VAL A 35 -4.06 7.70 4.36
CA VAL A 35 -3.49 9.04 4.47
C VAL A 35 -2.40 9.00 5.54
N CYS A 36 -1.16 9.23 5.13
CA CYS A 36 0.00 9.25 6.00
C CYS A 36 0.16 10.62 6.70
N ALA A 37 0.98 10.66 7.75
CA ALA A 37 1.27 11.90 8.47
C ALA A 37 2.17 12.86 7.65
N THR A 38 3.12 12.31 6.89
CA THR A 38 4.10 13.05 6.08
C THR A 38 4.14 12.52 4.65
N LYS A 39 4.66 13.34 3.73
CA LYS A 39 4.83 12.98 2.32
C LYS A 39 5.88 11.90 2.14
N GLU A 40 6.97 12.00 2.90
CA GLU A 40 8.11 11.09 2.84
C GLU A 40 7.68 9.67 3.23
N THR A 41 6.86 9.54 4.28
CA THR A 41 6.31 8.25 4.68
C THR A 41 5.36 7.70 3.62
N ALA A 42 4.48 8.52 3.03
CA ALA A 42 3.61 8.06 1.95
C ALA A 42 4.41 7.52 0.75
N GLN A 43 5.48 8.22 0.38
CA GLN A 43 6.37 7.81 -0.70
C GLN A 43 7.09 6.49 -0.38
N GLU A 44 7.69 6.37 0.80
CA GLU A 44 8.38 5.15 1.25
C GLU A 44 7.43 3.95 1.27
N TRP A 45 6.22 4.10 1.83
CA TRP A 45 5.21 3.06 1.82
C TRP A 45 4.81 2.65 0.40
N SER A 46 4.60 3.61 -0.50
CA SER A 46 4.27 3.32 -1.90
C SER A 46 5.37 2.51 -2.58
N ASP A 47 6.62 2.92 -2.43
CA ASP A 47 7.76 2.30 -3.12
C ASP A 47 8.08 0.90 -2.56
N GLU A 48 8.16 0.76 -1.25
CA GLU A 48 8.52 -0.51 -0.61
C GLU A 48 7.39 -1.56 -0.69
N LEU A 49 6.12 -1.13 -0.53
CA LEU A 49 4.99 -2.05 -0.66
C LEU A 49 4.88 -2.59 -2.09
N LEU A 50 5.10 -1.74 -3.10
CA LEU A 50 5.12 -2.19 -4.49
C LEU A 50 6.25 -3.19 -4.72
N LYS A 51 7.49 -2.89 -4.28
CA LYS A 51 8.64 -3.80 -4.39
C LYS A 51 8.36 -5.16 -3.77
N TYR A 52 7.74 -5.20 -2.60
CA TYR A 52 7.37 -6.46 -1.95
C TYR A 52 6.30 -7.22 -2.74
N SER A 53 5.27 -6.52 -3.23
CA SER A 53 4.16 -7.14 -3.96
C SER A 53 4.60 -7.78 -5.29
N VAL A 54 5.61 -7.23 -5.96
CA VAL A 54 6.14 -7.74 -7.23
C VAL A 54 7.39 -8.61 -7.07
N ASN A 55 7.76 -8.94 -5.83
CA ASN A 55 8.93 -9.76 -5.57
C ASN A 55 8.71 -11.20 -6.02
N LEU A 56 9.42 -11.61 -7.08
CA LEU A 56 9.33 -12.95 -7.66
C LEU A 56 9.66 -14.07 -6.66
N LEU A 57 10.58 -13.85 -5.72
CA LEU A 57 10.90 -14.84 -4.69
C LEU A 57 9.76 -14.98 -3.67
N ALA A 58 9.11 -13.87 -3.33
CA ALA A 58 7.95 -13.90 -2.43
C ALA A 58 6.76 -14.62 -3.10
N VAL A 59 6.52 -14.37 -4.38
CA VAL A 59 5.45 -15.03 -5.15
C VAL A 59 5.74 -16.52 -5.40
N ASN A 60 7.00 -16.89 -5.59
CA ASN A 60 7.43 -18.28 -5.82
C ASN A 60 8.02 -18.95 -4.57
N SER A 61 7.59 -18.53 -3.38
CA SER A 61 8.07 -19.09 -2.12
C SER A 61 7.70 -20.56 -1.95
N SER A 62 8.43 -21.25 -1.06
CA SER A 62 8.20 -22.68 -0.80
C SER A 62 6.90 -22.91 -0.03
N SER A 63 6.34 -24.13 -0.10
CA SER A 63 5.16 -24.51 0.68
C SER A 63 5.35 -24.30 2.19
N LEU A 64 6.57 -24.47 2.71
CA LEU A 64 6.88 -24.21 4.13
C LEU A 64 6.65 -22.74 4.48
N THR A 65 7.09 -21.82 3.61
CA THR A 65 6.89 -20.38 3.78
C THR A 65 5.41 -20.01 3.81
N TYR A 66 4.58 -20.69 3.01
CA TYR A 66 3.13 -20.49 3.06
C TYR A 66 2.49 -21.04 4.34
N LEU A 67 2.99 -22.15 4.88
CA LEU A 67 2.54 -22.68 6.18
C LEU A 67 2.91 -21.72 7.32
N ASP A 68 4.12 -21.17 7.31
CA ASP A 68 4.56 -20.17 8.29
C ASP A 68 3.70 -18.91 8.20
N LYS A 69 3.32 -18.48 6.99
CA LYS A 69 2.41 -17.35 6.78
C LYS A 69 1.02 -17.60 7.39
N LEU A 70 0.51 -18.83 7.38
CA LEU A 70 -0.78 -19.16 8.00
C LEU A 70 -0.76 -19.11 9.53
N PHE A 71 0.42 -19.25 10.12
CA PHE A 71 0.61 -19.22 11.58
C PHE A 71 0.78 -17.79 12.14
N THR A 72 1.22 -16.84 11.29
CA THR A 72 1.49 -15.43 11.65
C THR A 72 0.25 -14.57 11.50
#